data_AF-A0A955IUG2-F1
#
_entry.id   AF-A0A955IUG2-F1
#
_cell.length_a   1.000
_cell.length_b   1.000
_cell.length_c   1.000
_cell.angle_alpha   90.00
_cell.angle_beta   90.00
_cell.angle_gamma   90.00
#
_symmetry.space_group_name_H-M   'P 1'
#
loop_
_entity.id
_entity.type
_entity.pdbx_description
1 polymer ?
#
loop_
_entity_poly.entity_id
_entity_poly.type
_entity_poly.pdbx_seq_one_letter_code
_entity_poly.pdbx_strand_id
1 'polypeptide(L)'
;SDGIDDGIIDDDSDLTIAVDPTTNSLLLLGSSRLAERAAQLVETLEAQMPAEPVGVNVVRLPDTIDARNILTVIRQTLQQIGQVGLDNPGGFTGEVATALDPDGNAVIIWANETDFESIRSLVAAISRPVEADEVTVKLYPLENVPALRAKSSIEDLLQPSPSGRQAQQVRRDMALRIDGFEAVIDPESVHVTTDPGESALIVVAPDRAVPVIDRFVSLIDQNPVKDRLAIRRYELENAQADDMSRMLEQVFEAQRQGPMRREMAEARFVADERTNSILVTASSDQHEEVVRLLAAADRAEDRSGLELAILPLQQARSSTVEAVVREIIVARDPGREIIISGDDDSNMLVVFAEPEDLEDIRRIVREVDTTSADLPVRTLKLEHADAQ
;
A
#
# COMPACT_ATOMS: atom_id res chain seq x y z
N SER A 1 71.91 27.23 -53.34
CA SER A 1 70.97 28.26 -52.86
C SER A 1 69.61 27.61 -52.78
N ASP A 2 69.39 26.68 -51.86
CA ASP A 2 69.53 26.79 -50.40
C ASP A 2 68.53 27.80 -49.84
N GLY A 3 67.61 27.28 -49.05
CA GLY A 3 66.38 27.93 -48.58
C GLY A 3 65.53 26.90 -47.84
N ILE A 4 66.13 26.33 -46.80
CA ILE A 4 65.55 25.44 -45.79
C ILE A 4 64.42 26.21 -45.07
N ASP A 5 63.26 25.59 -44.97
CA ASP A 5 62.30 25.88 -43.89
C ASP A 5 61.95 24.52 -43.25
N ASP A 6 62.84 24.12 -42.36
CA ASP A 6 62.67 23.04 -41.39
C ASP A 6 62.04 23.64 -40.13
N GLY A 7 61.03 22.97 -39.60
CA GLY A 7 60.50 23.18 -38.24
C GLY A 7 59.03 23.62 -38.27
N ILE A 8 58.08 22.93 -37.64
CA ILE A 8 58.12 21.90 -36.60
C ILE A 8 56.89 21.02 -36.90
N ILE A 9 57.08 19.75 -37.24
CA ILE A 9 55.98 18.77 -37.19
C ILE A 9 55.87 18.41 -35.71
N ASP A 10 54.81 18.91 -35.07
CA ASP A 10 54.44 18.50 -33.73
C ASP A 10 54.08 17.00 -33.78
N ASP A 11 54.84 16.18 -33.07
CA ASP A 11 54.74 14.72 -33.02
C ASP A 11 53.64 14.29 -32.03
N ASP A 12 52.43 14.82 -32.21
CA ASP A 12 51.24 14.37 -31.50
C ASP A 12 50.58 13.23 -32.31
N SER A 13 51.09 12.02 -32.07
CA SER A 13 50.59 10.80 -32.70
C SER A 13 49.19 10.44 -32.17
N ASP A 14 48.14 10.92 -32.83
CA ASP A 14 46.75 10.55 -32.54
C ASP A 14 46.50 9.07 -32.87
N LEU A 15 46.06 8.30 -31.86
CA LEU A 15 45.55 6.94 -32.04
C LEU A 15 44.12 7.01 -32.59
N THR A 16 43.91 6.51 -33.81
CA THR A 16 42.59 6.36 -34.42
C THR A 16 42.10 4.92 -34.24
N ILE A 17 40.86 4.77 -33.75
CA ILE A 17 40.20 3.48 -33.52
C ILE A 17 38.99 3.39 -34.45
N ALA A 18 38.90 2.33 -35.24
CA ALA A 18 37.72 2.00 -36.05
C ALA A 18 37.15 0.63 -35.63
N VAL A 19 35.82 0.51 -35.67
CA VAL A 19 35.09 -0.70 -35.24
C VAL A 19 34.41 -1.30 -36.47
N ASP A 20 34.64 -2.59 -36.72
CA ASP A 20 33.83 -3.37 -37.65
C ASP A 20 32.86 -4.27 -36.86
N PRO A 21 31.57 -3.91 -36.76
CA PRO A 21 30.60 -4.68 -36.00
C PRO A 21 30.24 -6.01 -36.67
N THR A 22 30.52 -6.20 -37.97
CA THR A 22 30.17 -7.44 -38.67
C THR A 22 31.17 -8.56 -38.40
N THR A 23 32.44 -8.18 -38.19
CA THR A 23 33.52 -9.10 -37.85
C THR A 23 33.91 -9.03 -36.37
N ASN A 24 33.21 -8.21 -35.58
CA ASN A 24 33.52 -7.92 -34.18
C ASN A 24 35.02 -7.58 -33.99
N SER A 25 35.55 -6.72 -34.84
CA SER A 25 36.99 -6.42 -34.92
C SER A 25 37.26 -4.93 -34.69
N LEU A 26 38.36 -4.63 -34.00
CA LEU A 26 38.89 -3.28 -33.80
C LEU A 26 40.11 -3.06 -34.69
N LEU A 27 40.11 -1.96 -35.44
CA LEU A 27 41.25 -1.49 -36.23
C LEU A 27 41.91 -0.33 -35.50
N LEU A 28 43.18 -0.52 -35.12
CA LEU A 28 43.99 0.47 -34.40
C LEU A 28 45.01 1.07 -35.37
N LEU A 29 44.95 2.40 -35.57
CA LEU A 29 45.82 3.16 -36.47
C LEU A 29 46.55 4.22 -35.65
N GLY A 30 47.86 4.13 -35.53
CA GLY A 30 48.67 5.07 -34.75
C GLY A 30 50.14 4.66 -34.74
N SER A 31 50.97 5.33 -33.93
CA SER A 31 52.36 4.92 -33.72
C SER A 31 52.42 3.47 -33.18
N SER A 32 53.41 2.68 -33.60
CA SER A 32 53.52 1.26 -33.22
C SER A 32 53.43 1.05 -31.71
N ARG A 33 54.05 1.96 -30.93
CA ARG A 33 54.01 1.94 -29.46
C ARG A 33 52.60 2.15 -28.90
N LEU A 34 51.80 3.06 -29.47
CA LEU A 34 50.43 3.31 -29.02
C LEU A 34 49.48 2.19 -29.46
N ALA A 35 49.64 1.67 -30.68
CA ALA A 35 48.85 0.55 -31.18
C ALA A 35 49.12 -0.73 -30.37
N GLU A 36 50.37 -1.03 -30.04
CA GLU A 36 50.74 -2.16 -29.17
C GLU A 36 50.17 -2.01 -27.76
N ARG A 37 50.23 -0.81 -27.18
CA ARG A 37 49.65 -0.56 -25.85
C ARG A 37 48.14 -0.70 -25.84
N ALA A 38 47.46 -0.17 -26.86
CA ALA A 38 46.02 -0.34 -27.03
C ALA A 38 45.62 -1.81 -27.25
N ALA A 39 46.40 -2.58 -28.00
CA ALA A 39 46.17 -4.01 -28.17
C ALA A 39 46.33 -4.79 -26.87
N GLN A 40 47.35 -4.51 -26.06
CA GLN A 40 47.53 -5.11 -24.73
C GLN A 40 46.38 -4.77 -23.77
N LEU A 41 45.87 -3.54 -23.85
CA LEU A 41 44.71 -3.13 -23.07
C LEU A 41 43.46 -3.93 -23.47
N VAL A 42 43.21 -4.07 -24.78
CA VAL A 42 42.09 -4.87 -25.30
C VAL A 42 42.18 -6.31 -24.81
N GLU A 43 43.36 -6.94 -24.90
CA GLU A 43 43.57 -8.32 -24.42
C GLU A 43 43.32 -8.46 -22.91
N THR A 44 43.76 -7.46 -22.13
CA THR A 44 43.54 -7.44 -20.67
C THR A 44 42.06 -7.30 -20.33
N LEU A 45 41.32 -6.44 -21.06
CA LEU A 45 39.90 -6.25 -20.86
C LEU A 45 39.10 -7.48 -21.32
N GLU A 46 39.44 -8.07 -22.46
CA GLU A 46 38.81 -9.29 -22.97
C GLU A 46 38.95 -10.46 -22.00
N ALA A 47 40.12 -10.62 -21.38
CA ALA A 47 40.36 -11.67 -20.38
C ALA A 47 39.53 -11.48 -19.09
N GLN A 48 39.00 -10.29 -18.83
CA GLN A 48 38.20 -9.94 -17.65
C GLN A 48 36.71 -9.80 -17.95
N MET A 49 36.34 -9.81 -19.24
CA MET A 49 34.95 -9.74 -19.68
C MET A 49 34.19 -11.03 -19.35
N PRO A 50 32.92 -10.94 -18.94
CA PRO A 50 32.04 -12.08 -18.80
C PRO A 50 31.84 -12.83 -20.13
N ALA A 51 31.50 -14.11 -20.06
CA ALA A 51 31.18 -14.90 -21.25
C ALA A 51 29.87 -14.45 -21.91
N GLU A 52 28.96 -13.88 -21.14
CA GLU A 52 27.71 -13.32 -21.64
C GLU A 52 27.88 -11.84 -22.06
N PRO A 53 27.29 -11.43 -23.19
CA PRO A 53 27.39 -10.05 -23.64
C PRO A 53 26.64 -9.12 -22.69
N VAL A 54 27.38 -8.30 -21.95
CA VAL A 54 26.86 -7.29 -21.03
C VAL A 54 27.37 -5.90 -21.41
N GLY A 55 26.64 -4.86 -20.98
CA GLY A 55 27.06 -3.48 -21.22
C GLY A 55 28.37 -3.16 -20.52
N VAL A 56 29.23 -2.37 -21.16
CA VAL A 56 30.49 -1.88 -20.56
C VAL A 56 30.29 -0.44 -20.12
N ASN A 57 30.49 -0.17 -18.84
CA ASN A 57 30.37 1.16 -18.25
C ASN A 57 31.65 1.53 -17.53
N VAL A 58 32.13 2.76 -17.75
CA VAL A 58 33.35 3.29 -17.09
C VAL A 58 32.95 4.40 -16.13
N VAL A 59 33.22 4.20 -14.84
CA VAL A 59 32.93 5.18 -13.78
C VAL A 59 34.23 5.85 -13.37
N ARG A 60 34.40 7.11 -13.77
CA ARG A 60 35.54 7.95 -13.39
C ARG A 60 35.35 8.48 -11.96
N LEU A 61 36.41 8.39 -11.16
CA LEU A 61 36.40 8.80 -9.76
C LEU A 61 37.15 10.13 -9.58
N PRO A 62 36.78 10.94 -8.57
CA PRO A 62 37.55 12.13 -8.21
C PRO A 62 38.99 11.78 -7.81
N ASP A 63 39.95 12.67 -8.09
CA ASP A 63 41.39 12.46 -7.81
C ASP A 63 41.71 12.21 -6.33
N THR A 64 40.82 12.61 -5.43
CA THR A 64 40.96 12.40 -3.97
C THR A 64 40.64 10.97 -3.53
N ILE A 65 40.15 10.11 -4.43
CA ILE A 65 39.60 8.78 -4.11
C ILE A 65 40.33 7.72 -4.93
N ASP A 66 40.91 6.72 -4.26
CA ASP A 66 41.62 5.62 -4.92
C ASP A 66 40.64 4.57 -5.46
N ALA A 67 40.63 4.39 -6.80
CA ALA A 67 39.85 3.36 -7.48
C ALA A 67 40.07 1.93 -6.94
N ARG A 68 41.24 1.61 -6.38
CA ARG A 68 41.54 0.28 -5.80
C ARG A 68 40.71 0.00 -4.55
N ASN A 69 40.54 1.02 -3.70
CA ASN A 69 39.74 0.91 -2.48
C ASN A 69 38.27 0.75 -2.86
N ILE A 70 37.79 1.58 -3.77
CA ILE A 70 36.42 1.50 -4.30
C ILE A 70 36.14 0.13 -4.90
N LEU A 71 37.03 -0.39 -5.76
CA LEU A 71 36.86 -1.71 -6.36
C LEU A 71 36.83 -2.84 -5.34
N THR A 72 37.61 -2.73 -4.25
CA THR A 72 37.60 -3.71 -3.16
C THR A 72 36.23 -3.75 -2.49
N VAL A 73 35.65 -2.58 -2.16
CA VAL A 73 34.32 -2.48 -1.56
C VAL A 73 33.25 -2.98 -2.52
N ILE A 74 33.30 -2.59 -3.81
CA ILE A 74 32.37 -3.09 -4.82
C ILE A 74 32.42 -4.62 -4.86
N ARG A 75 33.59 -5.24 -4.99
CA ARG A 75 33.74 -6.69 -5.08
C ARG A 75 33.20 -7.41 -3.84
N GLN A 76 33.43 -6.87 -2.65
CA GLN A 76 32.86 -7.41 -1.42
C GLN A 76 31.32 -7.34 -1.44
N THR A 77 30.75 -6.21 -1.86
CA THR A 77 29.30 -6.04 -1.96
C THR A 77 28.69 -6.96 -3.03
N LEU A 78 29.34 -7.11 -4.19
CA LEU A 78 28.91 -8.03 -5.25
C LEU A 78 28.87 -9.47 -4.74
N GLN A 79 29.86 -9.90 -3.95
CA GLN A 79 29.88 -11.22 -3.33
C GLN A 79 28.78 -11.42 -2.29
N GLN A 80 28.43 -10.37 -1.54
CA GLN A 80 27.35 -10.43 -0.55
C GLN A 80 25.96 -10.46 -1.17
N ILE A 81 25.72 -9.67 -2.21
CA ILE A 81 24.43 -9.62 -2.91
C ILE A 81 24.24 -10.85 -3.78
N GLY A 82 25.27 -11.31 -4.49
CA GLY A 82 25.19 -12.47 -5.38
C GLY A 82 24.22 -12.27 -6.56
N GLN A 83 23.96 -13.35 -7.30
CA GLN A 83 22.99 -13.35 -8.40
C GLN A 83 21.59 -13.72 -7.93
N VAL A 84 20.58 -13.27 -8.68
CA VAL A 84 19.18 -13.58 -8.41
C VAL A 84 18.94 -15.09 -8.45
N GLY A 85 18.19 -15.60 -7.47
CA GLY A 85 17.87 -17.02 -7.35
C GLY A 85 16.69 -17.27 -6.41
N LEU A 86 16.26 -18.54 -6.29
CA LEU A 86 15.13 -18.91 -5.42
C LEU A 86 15.35 -18.52 -3.96
N ASP A 87 16.59 -18.67 -3.48
CA ASP A 87 16.99 -18.32 -2.13
C ASP A 87 17.54 -16.87 -2.02
N ASN A 88 17.58 -16.14 -3.13
CA ASN A 88 18.10 -14.78 -3.21
C ASN A 88 17.33 -13.95 -4.25
N PRO A 89 16.06 -13.60 -3.96
CA PRO A 89 15.23 -12.82 -4.89
C PRO A 89 15.78 -11.41 -5.15
N GLY A 90 16.68 -10.92 -4.30
CA GLY A 90 17.29 -9.59 -4.40
C GLY A 90 18.63 -9.50 -5.13
N GLY A 91 19.14 -10.62 -5.64
CA GLY A 91 20.44 -10.64 -6.31
C GLY A 91 20.49 -9.87 -7.63
N PHE A 92 21.69 -9.72 -8.18
CA PHE A 92 21.92 -9.17 -9.52
C PHE A 92 21.21 -10.02 -10.58
N THR A 93 20.62 -9.34 -11.56
CA THR A 93 19.80 -9.96 -12.60
C THR A 93 20.64 -10.61 -13.71
N GLY A 94 21.92 -10.24 -13.83
CA GLY A 94 22.90 -10.88 -14.70
C GLY A 94 24.28 -11.02 -14.08
N GLU A 95 25.24 -11.47 -14.88
CA GLU A 95 26.64 -11.53 -14.47
C GLU A 95 27.25 -10.13 -14.40
N VAL A 96 27.87 -9.82 -13.26
CA VAL A 96 28.55 -8.55 -13.04
C VAL A 96 30.05 -8.80 -12.87
N ALA A 97 30.86 -8.18 -13.72
CA ALA A 97 32.31 -8.16 -13.57
C ALA A 97 32.83 -6.73 -13.38
N THR A 98 33.95 -6.61 -12.68
CA THR A 98 34.56 -5.30 -12.37
C THR A 98 36.08 -5.33 -12.46
N ALA A 99 36.64 -4.27 -13.04
CA ALA A 99 38.07 -4.07 -13.20
C ALA A 99 38.48 -2.63 -12.91
N LEU A 100 39.79 -2.44 -12.69
CA LEU A 100 40.38 -1.12 -12.69
C LEU A 100 40.64 -0.68 -14.12
N ASP A 101 40.46 0.61 -14.37
CA ASP A 101 41.13 1.26 -15.50
C ASP A 101 42.64 1.27 -15.23
N PRO A 102 43.48 0.61 -16.04
CA PRO A 102 44.91 0.51 -15.78
C PRO A 102 45.66 1.84 -15.93
N ASP A 103 45.11 2.78 -16.69
CA ASP A 103 45.75 4.06 -16.99
C ASP A 103 45.06 5.25 -16.30
N GLY A 104 43.93 5.03 -15.60
CA GLY A 104 43.09 6.08 -15.03
C GLY A 104 42.60 5.79 -13.62
N ASN A 105 42.02 6.82 -12.98
CA ASN A 105 41.31 6.67 -11.71
C ASN A 105 39.83 6.34 -11.96
N ALA A 106 39.59 5.16 -12.54
CA ALA A 106 38.25 4.72 -12.92
C ALA A 106 38.04 3.22 -12.65
N VAL A 107 36.78 2.85 -12.50
CA VAL A 107 36.34 1.46 -12.39
C VAL A 107 35.53 1.11 -13.64
N ILE A 108 35.90 0.01 -14.27
CA ILE A 108 35.20 -0.58 -15.42
C ILE A 108 34.22 -1.60 -14.87
N ILE A 109 32.96 -1.50 -15.27
CA ILE A 109 31.85 -2.34 -14.82
C ILE A 109 31.20 -2.96 -16.04
N TRP A 110 31.17 -4.28 -16.08
CA TRP A 110 30.43 -5.07 -17.05
C TRP A 110 29.14 -5.54 -16.39
N ALA A 111 28.00 -5.02 -16.83
CA ALA A 111 26.70 -5.33 -16.27
C ALA A 111 25.57 -4.95 -17.25
N ASN A 112 24.37 -5.48 -17.05
CA ASN A 112 23.18 -4.94 -17.70
C ASN A 112 22.81 -3.56 -17.09
N GLU A 113 21.88 -2.85 -17.72
CA GLU A 113 21.50 -1.49 -17.31
C GLU A 113 20.97 -1.41 -15.87
N THR A 114 20.09 -2.34 -15.48
CA THR A 114 19.48 -2.38 -14.14
C THR A 114 20.52 -2.59 -13.05
N ASP A 115 21.38 -3.60 -13.22
CA ASP A 115 22.45 -3.93 -12.28
C ASP A 115 23.50 -2.80 -12.22
N PHE A 116 23.80 -2.17 -13.36
CA PHE A 116 24.72 -1.04 -13.42
C PHE A 116 24.20 0.17 -12.63
N GLU A 117 22.92 0.51 -12.71
CA GLU A 117 22.36 1.65 -11.96
C GLU A 117 22.45 1.46 -10.43
N SER A 118 22.25 0.23 -9.93
CA SER A 118 22.48 -0.10 -8.52
C SER A 118 23.95 0.07 -8.12
N ILE A 119 24.88 -0.44 -8.94
CA ILE A 119 26.32 -0.31 -8.69
C ILE A 119 26.76 1.15 -8.78
N ARG A 120 26.27 1.91 -9.75
CA ARG A 120 26.56 3.33 -9.94
C ARG A 120 26.17 4.13 -8.70
N SER A 121 24.99 3.85 -8.16
CA SER A 121 24.50 4.47 -6.92
C SER A 121 25.39 4.12 -5.72
N LEU A 122 25.81 2.85 -5.61
CA LEU A 122 26.75 2.40 -4.59
C LEU A 122 28.13 3.09 -4.72
N VAL A 123 28.68 3.18 -5.93
CA VAL A 123 29.95 3.88 -6.17
C VAL A 123 29.83 5.34 -5.81
N ALA A 124 28.74 6.01 -6.21
CA ALA A 124 28.50 7.40 -5.87
C ALA A 124 28.34 7.64 -4.36
N ALA A 125 27.84 6.65 -3.62
CA ALA A 125 27.74 6.68 -2.17
C ALA A 125 29.10 6.55 -1.49
N ILE A 126 29.92 5.57 -1.90
CA ILE A 126 31.24 5.32 -1.29
C ILE A 126 32.25 6.40 -1.71
N SER A 127 32.07 7.01 -2.89
CA SER A 127 32.98 8.03 -3.43
C SER A 127 32.77 9.42 -2.82
N ARG A 128 32.16 9.54 -1.65
CA ARG A 128 32.04 10.82 -0.94
C ARG A 128 33.12 10.91 0.14
N PRO A 129 33.77 12.06 0.31
CA PRO A 129 34.73 12.25 1.39
C PRO A 129 33.97 12.29 2.72
N VAL A 130 33.91 11.16 3.43
CA VAL A 130 33.38 11.12 4.80
C VAL A 130 34.56 11.38 5.74
N GLU A 131 34.59 12.55 6.37
CA GLU A 131 35.57 12.82 7.42
C GLU A 131 35.30 11.92 8.64
N ALA A 132 36.35 11.20 9.06
CA ALA A 132 36.55 10.62 10.39
C ALA A 132 35.81 9.34 10.84
N ASP A 133 34.84 8.78 10.09
CA ASP A 133 34.20 7.51 10.46
C ASP A 133 34.43 6.40 9.41
N GLU A 134 34.74 5.18 9.86
CA GLU A 134 34.70 3.99 8.99
C GLU A 134 33.26 3.81 8.47
N VAL A 135 33.13 3.74 7.15
CA VAL A 135 31.85 3.55 6.46
C VAL A 135 31.68 2.06 6.19
N THR A 136 30.55 1.53 6.62
CA THR A 136 30.18 0.14 6.40
C THR A 136 29.06 0.04 5.38
N VAL A 137 29.18 -0.93 4.47
CA VAL A 137 28.10 -1.33 3.56
C VAL A 137 27.34 -2.48 4.20
N LYS A 138 26.02 -2.34 4.33
CA LYS A 138 25.15 -3.38 4.90
C LYS A 138 23.96 -3.64 3.98
N LEU A 139 23.74 -4.91 3.70
CA LEU A 139 22.58 -5.41 2.97
C LEU A 139 21.46 -5.76 3.96
N TYR A 140 20.27 -5.23 3.71
CA TYR A 140 19.06 -5.51 4.47
C TYR A 140 18.05 -6.23 3.56
N PRO A 141 17.97 -7.56 3.59
CA PRO A 141 16.89 -8.27 2.93
C PRO A 141 15.56 -7.88 3.59
N LEU A 142 14.53 -7.65 2.78
CA LEU A 142 13.21 -7.26 3.26
C LEU A 142 12.20 -8.37 2.96
N GLU A 143 11.35 -8.66 3.93
CA GLU A 143 10.33 -9.70 3.81
C GLU A 143 8.94 -9.14 3.52
N ASN A 144 8.60 -7.99 4.12
CA ASN A 144 7.22 -7.49 4.15
C ASN A 144 7.03 -6.15 3.47
N VAL A 145 8.08 -5.32 3.40
CA VAL A 145 8.02 -3.98 2.79
C VAL A 145 8.79 -3.95 1.46
N PRO A 146 8.21 -3.41 0.37
CA PRO A 146 8.96 -3.19 -0.87
C PRO A 146 10.17 -2.29 -0.66
N ALA A 147 11.33 -2.62 -1.25
CA ALA A 147 12.58 -1.90 -1.02
C ALA A 147 12.47 -0.40 -1.31
N LEU A 148 11.73 -0.01 -2.35
CA LEU A 148 11.53 1.41 -2.66
C LEU A 148 10.82 2.18 -1.53
N ARG A 149 9.80 1.59 -0.88
CA ARG A 149 9.13 2.22 0.26
C ARG A 149 10.01 2.25 1.50
N ALA A 150 10.76 1.18 1.73
CA ALA A 150 11.70 1.11 2.84
C ALA A 150 12.80 2.18 2.70
N LYS A 151 13.33 2.37 1.49
CA LYS A 151 14.26 3.45 1.15
C LYS A 151 13.68 4.82 1.49
N SER A 152 12.49 5.16 0.99
CA SER A 152 11.86 6.45 1.28
C SER A 152 11.59 6.65 2.78
N SER A 153 11.32 5.57 3.52
CA SER A 153 11.11 5.64 4.96
C SER A 153 12.42 5.94 5.71
N ILE A 154 13.55 5.36 5.28
CA ILE A 154 14.87 5.69 5.86
C ILE A 154 15.27 7.11 5.49
N GLU A 155 15.04 7.53 4.25
CA GLU A 155 15.28 8.91 3.83
C GLU A 155 14.48 9.91 4.68
N ASP A 156 13.21 9.63 4.98
CA ASP A 156 12.39 10.42 5.92
C ASP A 156 12.99 10.43 7.33
N LEU A 157 13.45 9.28 7.85
CA LEU A 157 14.11 9.20 9.16
C LEU A 157 15.33 10.11 9.24
N LEU A 158 16.13 10.17 8.17
CA LEU A 158 17.35 10.97 8.10
C LEU A 158 17.06 12.47 8.01
N GLN A 159 15.86 12.89 7.58
CA GLN A 159 15.51 14.32 7.56
C GLN A 159 15.54 14.93 8.97
N PRO A 160 15.91 16.22 9.11
CA PRO A 160 15.89 16.92 10.40
C PRO A 160 14.51 16.89 11.08
N SER A 161 13.45 16.87 10.28
CA SER A 161 12.05 16.85 10.73
C SER A 161 11.27 15.76 9.98
N PRO A 162 11.34 14.49 10.42
CA PRO A 162 10.64 13.40 9.75
C PRO A 162 9.12 13.58 9.80
N SER A 163 8.47 13.21 8.72
CA SER A 163 7.02 13.26 8.58
C SER A 163 6.33 11.97 9.03
N GLY A 164 7.01 10.83 8.91
CA GLY A 164 6.47 9.52 9.25
C GLY A 164 6.40 9.28 10.76
N ARG A 165 5.26 8.74 11.23
CA ARG A 165 5.06 8.44 12.66
C ARG A 165 6.14 7.51 13.23
N GLN A 166 6.52 6.48 12.48
CA GLN A 166 7.57 5.54 12.90
C GLN A 166 8.94 6.22 13.00
N ALA A 167 9.28 7.10 12.04
CA ALA A 167 10.51 7.87 12.06
C ALA A 167 10.54 8.87 13.23
N GLN A 168 9.43 9.56 13.48
CA GLN A 168 9.25 10.43 14.65
C GLN A 168 9.40 9.66 15.98
N GLN A 169 8.84 8.45 16.07
CA GLN A 169 8.97 7.61 17.25
C GLN A 169 10.43 7.18 17.48
N VAL A 170 11.14 6.72 16.44
CA VAL A 170 12.56 6.33 16.57
C VAL A 170 13.43 7.53 16.94
N ARG A 171 13.23 8.70 16.31
CA ARG A 171 13.93 9.95 16.69
C ARG A 171 13.69 10.32 18.15
N ARG A 172 12.44 10.23 18.61
CA ARG A 172 12.08 10.53 20.01
C ARG A 172 12.73 9.55 20.99
N ASP A 173 12.69 8.26 20.67
CA ASP A 173 13.34 7.22 21.48
C ASP A 173 14.86 7.41 21.55
N MET A 174 15.48 7.88 20.47
CA MET A 174 16.90 8.23 20.45
C MET A 174 17.19 9.44 21.32
N ALA A 175 16.40 10.51 21.21
CA ALA A 175 16.54 11.70 22.04
C ALA A 175 16.40 11.40 23.54
N LEU A 176 15.58 10.41 23.92
CA LEU A 176 15.39 9.97 25.30
C LEU A 176 16.53 9.06 25.82
N ARG A 177 17.26 8.38 24.93
CA ARG A 177 18.33 7.45 25.30
C ARG A 177 19.69 8.13 25.49
N ILE A 178 19.84 9.39 25.10
CA ILE A 178 21.13 10.05 25.14
C ILE A 178 21.08 11.30 26.04
N ASP A 179 21.62 11.13 27.25
CA ASP A 179 21.96 12.19 28.20
C ASP A 179 23.00 13.16 27.60
N GLY A 180 22.56 14.06 26.72
CA GLY A 180 23.34 15.23 26.29
C GLY A 180 24.28 15.05 25.09
N PHE A 181 24.25 13.92 24.39
CA PHE A 181 24.84 13.79 23.06
C PHE A 181 23.73 13.55 22.04
N GLU A 182 23.41 14.52 21.20
CA GLU A 182 22.64 14.17 20.01
C GLU A 182 23.52 13.23 19.18
N ALA A 183 23.11 11.98 19.00
CA ALA A 183 23.60 11.18 17.88
C ALA A 183 23.00 11.81 16.61
N VAL A 184 23.54 12.97 16.23
CA VAL A 184 23.27 13.62 14.95
C VAL A 184 23.88 12.70 13.91
N ILE A 185 23.06 11.80 13.39
CA ILE A 185 23.37 11.14 12.13
C ILE A 185 23.35 12.26 11.11
N ASP A 186 24.51 12.56 10.55
CA ASP A 186 24.60 13.46 9.42
C ASP A 186 23.85 12.79 8.25
N PRO A 187 22.75 13.37 7.75
CA PRO A 187 21.98 12.79 6.65
C PRO A 187 22.84 12.60 5.40
N GLU A 188 23.88 13.42 5.21
CA GLU A 188 24.79 13.32 4.07
C GLU A 188 25.76 12.14 4.18
N SER A 189 25.94 11.60 5.40
CA SER A 189 26.81 10.45 5.64
C SER A 189 26.13 9.10 5.38
N VAL A 190 24.80 9.06 5.26
CA VAL A 190 24.04 7.84 5.03
C VAL A 190 23.49 7.83 3.61
N HIS A 191 23.77 6.76 2.88
CA HIS A 191 23.23 6.52 1.55
C HIS A 191 22.48 5.21 1.51
N VAL A 192 21.30 5.26 0.90
CA VAL A 192 20.38 4.13 0.81
C VAL A 192 20.02 3.94 -0.65
N THR A 193 20.27 2.74 -1.17
CA THR A 193 19.85 2.31 -2.50
C THR A 193 19.07 1.01 -2.37
N THR A 194 18.33 0.66 -3.42
CA THR A 194 17.77 -0.69 -3.53
C THR A 194 18.79 -1.59 -4.23
N ASP A 195 18.68 -2.87 -3.97
CA ASP A 195 19.25 -3.91 -4.81
C ASP A 195 18.57 -3.94 -6.21
N PRO A 196 19.15 -4.65 -7.19
CA PRO A 196 18.56 -4.77 -8.52
C PRO A 196 17.21 -5.51 -8.53
N GLY A 197 17.02 -6.45 -7.60
CA GLY A 197 15.77 -7.21 -7.44
C GLY A 197 14.69 -6.50 -6.63
N GLU A 198 14.91 -5.25 -6.21
CA GLU A 198 14.00 -4.43 -5.38
C GLU A 198 13.46 -5.13 -4.12
N SER A 199 14.22 -6.10 -3.60
CA SER A 199 13.85 -6.95 -2.46
C SER A 199 14.73 -6.69 -1.23
N ALA A 200 15.75 -5.84 -1.35
CA ALA A 200 16.67 -5.50 -0.28
C ALA A 200 17.12 -4.04 -0.35
N LEU A 201 17.59 -3.51 0.78
CA LEU A 201 18.28 -2.23 0.83
C LEU A 201 19.78 -2.43 0.94
N ILE A 202 20.51 -1.68 0.12
CA ILE A 202 21.95 -1.50 0.25
C ILE A 202 22.15 -0.17 0.96
N VAL A 203 22.69 -0.21 2.18
CA VAL A 203 22.94 0.98 2.98
C VAL A 203 24.44 1.15 3.17
N VAL A 204 24.93 2.33 2.84
CA VAL A 204 26.29 2.78 3.09
C VAL A 204 26.20 3.83 4.20
N ALA A 205 26.75 3.54 5.37
CA ALA A 205 26.62 4.40 6.53
C ALA A 205 27.81 4.29 7.49
N PRO A 206 28.12 5.35 8.27
CA PRO A 206 29.06 5.26 9.38
C PRO A 206 28.62 4.21 10.41
N ASP A 207 29.57 3.54 11.05
CA ASP A 207 29.30 2.52 12.06
C ASP A 207 28.37 3.01 13.19
N ARG A 208 28.45 4.28 13.55
CA ARG A 208 27.56 4.90 14.55
C ARG A 208 26.10 5.00 14.11
N ALA A 209 25.83 5.05 12.81
CA ALA A 209 24.47 5.14 12.25
C ALA A 209 23.84 3.76 12.03
N VAL A 210 24.66 2.72 11.80
CA VAL A 210 24.18 1.36 11.50
C VAL A 210 23.19 0.81 12.55
N PRO A 211 23.42 0.89 13.87
CA PRO A 211 22.46 0.37 14.86
C PRO A 211 21.10 1.05 14.84
N VAL A 212 21.05 2.31 14.40
CA VAL A 212 19.81 3.08 14.29
C VAL A 212 19.03 2.63 13.07
N ILE A 213 19.73 2.45 11.95
CA ILE A 213 19.16 1.94 10.71
C ILE A 213 18.68 0.50 10.92
N ASP A 214 19.45 -0.35 11.59
CA ASP A 214 19.06 -1.71 11.98
C ASP A 214 17.70 -1.73 12.69
N ARG A 215 17.57 -0.90 13.72
CA ARG A 215 16.33 -0.81 14.49
C ARG A 215 15.17 -0.32 13.64
N PHE A 216 15.40 0.68 12.80
CA PHE A 216 14.34 1.27 11.97
C PHE A 216 13.91 0.34 10.84
N VAL A 217 14.84 -0.30 10.13
CA VAL A 217 14.56 -1.31 9.11
C VAL A 217 13.76 -2.45 9.73
N SER A 218 14.18 -2.94 10.91
CA SER A 218 13.44 -3.98 11.61
C SER A 218 12.02 -3.52 11.99
N LEU A 219 11.83 -2.27 12.41
CA LEU A 219 10.50 -1.73 12.73
C LEU A 219 9.58 -1.62 11.51
N ILE A 220 10.10 -1.15 10.37
CA ILE A 220 9.30 -0.99 9.16
C ILE A 220 9.02 -2.35 8.50
N ASP A 221 10.00 -3.27 8.48
CA ASP A 221 9.87 -4.58 7.84
C ASP A 221 9.21 -5.65 8.71
N GLN A 222 9.12 -5.47 10.05
CA GLN A 222 8.31 -6.33 10.92
C GLN A 222 6.80 -6.09 10.79
N ASN A 223 6.36 -5.05 10.08
CA ASN A 223 4.94 -4.74 9.99
C ASN A 223 4.35 -5.46 8.76
N PRO A 224 3.62 -6.58 8.94
CA PRO A 224 2.91 -7.20 7.84
C PRO A 224 1.82 -6.23 7.41
N VAL A 225 2.11 -5.46 6.37
CA VAL A 225 1.15 -4.86 5.45
C VAL A 225 -0.20 -4.51 6.09
N LYS A 226 -0.19 -3.71 7.17
CA LYS A 226 -1.42 -3.17 7.78
C LYS A 226 -2.18 -2.27 6.80
N ASP A 227 -1.55 -1.94 5.67
CA ASP A 227 -2.12 -1.23 4.55
C ASP A 227 -2.39 -2.11 3.31
N ARG A 228 -2.18 -3.44 3.35
CA ARG A 228 -2.59 -4.29 2.21
C ARG A 228 -4.09 -4.43 2.29
N LEU A 229 -4.72 -3.94 1.26
CA LEU A 229 -6.09 -4.29 0.99
C LEU A 229 -6.13 -5.75 0.56
N ALA A 230 -6.78 -6.59 1.36
CA ALA A 230 -7.14 -7.95 1.00
C ALA A 230 -8.62 -8.00 0.63
N ILE A 231 -9.01 -8.93 -0.24
CA ILE A 231 -10.40 -9.20 -0.55
C ILE A 231 -10.85 -10.41 0.27
N ARG A 232 -11.92 -10.27 1.04
CA ARG A 232 -12.57 -11.37 1.77
C ARG A 232 -14.07 -11.39 1.49
N ARG A 233 -14.65 -12.59 1.48
CA ARG A 233 -16.10 -12.79 1.36
C ARG A 233 -16.68 -13.11 2.74
N TYR A 234 -17.79 -12.48 3.08
CA TYR A 234 -18.57 -12.74 4.27
C TYR A 234 -19.98 -13.16 3.87
N GLU A 235 -20.36 -14.39 4.22
CA GLU A 235 -21.71 -14.92 3.99
C GLU A 235 -22.60 -14.51 5.17
N LEU A 236 -23.86 -14.14 4.87
CA LEU A 236 -24.84 -13.67 5.86
C LEU A 236 -25.97 -14.69 6.00
N GLU A 237 -26.38 -14.96 7.23
CA GLU A 237 -27.42 -15.94 7.55
C GLU A 237 -28.81 -15.31 7.70
N ASN A 238 -28.90 -14.12 8.29
CA ASN A 238 -30.15 -13.48 8.72
C ASN A 238 -30.38 -12.12 8.06
N ALA A 239 -29.32 -11.33 7.87
CA ALA A 239 -29.36 -9.99 7.28
C ALA A 239 -29.18 -10.03 5.76
N GLN A 240 -29.70 -9.00 5.07
CA GLN A 240 -29.55 -8.83 3.62
C GLN A 240 -28.22 -8.18 3.27
N ALA A 241 -27.52 -8.73 2.27
CA ALA A 241 -26.20 -8.26 1.86
C ALA A 241 -26.18 -6.79 1.37
N ASP A 242 -27.22 -6.33 0.66
CA ASP A 242 -27.31 -4.94 0.20
C ASP A 242 -27.39 -3.97 1.39
N ASP A 243 -28.30 -4.21 2.34
CA ASP A 243 -28.46 -3.39 3.56
C ASP A 243 -27.17 -3.34 4.38
N MET A 244 -26.54 -4.49 4.58
CA MET A 244 -25.28 -4.61 5.33
C MET A 244 -24.12 -3.91 4.62
N SER A 245 -24.02 -3.99 3.29
CA SER A 245 -23.00 -3.25 2.54
C SER A 245 -23.14 -1.73 2.71
N ARG A 246 -24.36 -1.20 2.61
CA ARG A 246 -24.65 0.23 2.79
C ARG A 246 -24.38 0.70 4.22
N MET A 247 -24.70 -0.11 5.21
CA MET A 247 -24.39 0.16 6.61
C MET A 247 -22.87 0.23 6.83
N LEU A 248 -22.12 -0.76 6.36
CA LEU A 248 -20.66 -0.80 6.49
C LEU A 248 -20.01 0.39 5.76
N GLU A 249 -20.46 0.73 4.55
CA GLU A 249 -19.99 1.93 3.84
C GLU A 249 -20.16 3.20 4.68
N GLN A 250 -21.33 3.41 5.28
CA GLN A 250 -21.60 4.59 6.11
C GLN A 250 -20.73 4.65 7.36
N VAL A 251 -20.55 3.52 8.05
CA VAL A 251 -19.73 3.44 9.28
C VAL A 251 -18.27 3.76 8.98
N PHE A 252 -17.71 3.13 7.95
CA PHE A 252 -16.30 3.33 7.60
C PHE A 252 -16.06 4.72 6.98
N GLU A 253 -17.02 5.28 6.24
CA GLU A 253 -16.95 6.66 5.76
C GLU A 253 -16.98 7.68 6.91
N ALA A 254 -17.83 7.47 7.92
CA ALA A 254 -17.88 8.34 9.08
C ALA A 254 -16.56 8.33 9.88
N GLN A 255 -15.91 7.17 10.01
CA GLN A 255 -14.57 7.07 10.62
C GLN A 255 -13.52 7.86 9.82
N ARG A 256 -13.63 7.85 8.48
CA ARG A 256 -12.77 8.67 7.60
C ARG A 256 -13.01 10.16 7.74
N GLN A 257 -14.08 10.65 8.38
CA GLN A 257 -14.26 12.09 8.58
C GLN A 257 -13.58 12.61 9.86
N GLY A 258 -13.06 11.72 10.71
CA GLY A 258 -12.34 12.05 11.94
C GLY A 258 -10.91 12.59 11.76
N PRO A 259 -10.21 12.93 12.86
CA PRO A 259 -8.85 13.47 12.83
C PRO A 259 -7.77 12.50 12.29
N MET A 260 -8.07 11.21 12.11
CA MET A 260 -7.16 10.18 11.57
C MET A 260 -7.22 10.00 10.03
N ARG A 261 -7.80 10.96 9.32
CA ARG A 261 -8.04 10.96 7.85
C ARG A 261 -6.92 10.46 6.94
N ARG A 262 -5.67 10.75 7.27
CA ARG A 262 -4.53 10.60 6.35
C ARG A 262 -3.91 9.21 6.34
N GLU A 263 -4.39 8.29 7.19
CA GLU A 263 -3.71 7.01 7.44
C GLU A 263 -4.61 5.78 7.37
N MET A 264 -5.89 5.94 7.03
CA MET A 264 -6.79 4.81 6.88
C MET A 264 -6.94 4.45 5.40
N ALA A 265 -6.65 3.19 5.05
CA ALA A 265 -6.91 2.66 3.72
C ALA A 265 -8.42 2.73 3.40
N GLU A 266 -8.77 3.03 2.16
CA GLU A 266 -10.16 3.06 1.71
C GLU A 266 -10.73 1.63 1.64
N ALA A 267 -11.62 1.30 2.57
CA ALA A 267 -12.37 0.06 2.52
C ALA A 267 -13.46 0.15 1.45
N ARG A 268 -13.69 -0.95 0.72
CA ARG A 268 -14.77 -1.07 -0.28
C ARG A 268 -15.63 -2.28 0.02
N PHE A 269 -16.93 -2.12 -0.17
CA PHE A 269 -17.94 -3.14 0.12
C PHE A 269 -18.78 -3.35 -1.13
N VAL A 270 -19.01 -4.61 -1.50
CA VAL A 270 -19.85 -4.97 -2.65
C VAL A 270 -20.75 -6.12 -2.23
N ALA A 271 -22.06 -5.94 -2.31
CA ALA A 271 -23.02 -7.01 -2.07
C ALA A 271 -23.12 -7.95 -3.29
N ASP A 272 -23.10 -9.25 -3.04
CA ASP A 272 -23.53 -10.30 -3.97
C ASP A 272 -24.87 -10.85 -3.46
N GLU A 273 -25.97 -10.29 -3.96
CA GLU A 273 -27.35 -10.67 -3.61
C GLU A 273 -27.65 -12.14 -3.92
N ARG A 274 -27.04 -12.70 -4.98
CA ARG A 274 -27.28 -14.09 -5.40
C ARG A 274 -26.78 -15.09 -4.37
N THR A 275 -25.74 -14.73 -3.62
CA THR A 275 -25.17 -15.58 -2.55
C THR A 275 -25.43 -15.07 -1.15
N ASN A 276 -26.18 -13.97 -1.01
CA ASN A 276 -26.33 -13.21 0.23
C ASN A 276 -24.99 -13.02 0.96
N SER A 277 -23.98 -12.53 0.22
CA SER A 277 -22.63 -12.33 0.77
C SER A 277 -22.08 -10.95 0.42
N ILE A 278 -21.10 -10.48 1.19
CA ILE A 278 -20.43 -9.21 0.96
C ILE A 278 -18.96 -9.49 0.64
N LEU A 279 -18.50 -8.95 -0.49
CA LEU A 279 -17.11 -8.85 -0.84
C LEU A 279 -16.54 -7.56 -0.25
N VAL A 280 -15.51 -7.70 0.57
CA VAL A 280 -14.90 -6.59 1.31
C VAL A 280 -13.43 -6.50 0.91
N THR A 281 -13.03 -5.33 0.46
CA THR A 281 -11.63 -4.98 0.21
C THR A 281 -11.16 -4.04 1.30
N ALA A 282 -10.33 -4.51 2.24
CA ALA A 282 -9.96 -3.74 3.42
C ALA A 282 -8.61 -4.18 4.01
N SER A 283 -8.05 -3.40 4.93
CA SER A 283 -6.88 -3.83 5.70
C SER A 283 -7.22 -4.94 6.71
N SER A 284 -6.20 -5.59 7.29
CA SER A 284 -6.41 -6.62 8.31
C SER A 284 -7.21 -6.09 9.52
N ASP A 285 -6.85 -4.91 10.03
CA ASP A 285 -7.53 -4.29 11.18
C ASP A 285 -9.00 -3.94 10.85
N GLN A 286 -9.26 -3.48 9.61
CA GLN A 286 -10.62 -3.22 9.13
C GLN A 286 -11.43 -4.51 8.95
N HIS A 287 -10.81 -5.61 8.50
CA HIS A 287 -11.47 -6.91 8.40
C HIS A 287 -11.91 -7.46 9.75
N GLU A 288 -11.11 -7.25 10.82
CA GLU A 288 -11.51 -7.64 12.17
C GLU A 288 -12.73 -6.83 12.64
N GLU A 289 -12.77 -5.54 12.33
CA GLU A 289 -13.92 -4.70 12.65
C GLU A 289 -15.17 -5.10 11.87
N VAL A 290 -15.04 -5.40 10.58
CA VAL A 290 -16.14 -5.92 9.75
C VAL A 290 -16.70 -7.22 10.33
N VAL A 291 -15.85 -8.15 10.78
CA VAL A 291 -16.31 -9.38 11.44
C VAL A 291 -17.13 -9.07 12.69
N ARG A 292 -16.68 -8.12 13.52
CA ARG A 292 -17.42 -7.72 14.73
C ARG A 292 -18.76 -7.09 14.40
N LEU A 293 -18.81 -6.18 13.44
CA LEU A 293 -20.04 -5.49 13.02
C LEU A 293 -21.04 -6.46 12.39
N LEU A 294 -20.59 -7.35 11.50
CA LEU A 294 -21.44 -8.37 10.89
C LEU A 294 -21.96 -9.36 11.93
N ALA A 295 -21.12 -9.85 12.84
CA ALA A 295 -21.59 -10.73 13.92
C ALA A 295 -22.61 -10.05 14.86
N ALA A 296 -22.60 -8.72 14.94
CA ALA A 296 -23.57 -7.97 15.71
C ALA A 296 -24.89 -7.75 14.96
N ALA A 297 -24.82 -7.51 13.65
CA ALA A 297 -25.95 -7.16 12.80
C ALA A 297 -26.65 -8.38 12.16
N ASP A 298 -25.92 -9.44 11.86
CA ASP A 298 -26.42 -10.69 11.23
C ASP A 298 -26.98 -11.68 12.26
N ARG A 299 -27.64 -11.16 13.31
CA ARG A 299 -28.33 -12.00 14.30
C ARG A 299 -29.74 -12.29 13.82
N ALA A 300 -30.21 -13.50 14.08
CA ALA A 300 -31.62 -13.83 13.91
C ALA A 300 -32.45 -12.87 14.79
N GLU A 301 -33.42 -12.19 14.18
CA GLU A 301 -34.46 -11.49 14.95
C GLU A 301 -35.16 -12.52 15.83
N ASP A 302 -35.13 -12.30 17.15
CA ASP A 302 -35.79 -13.18 18.11
C ASP A 302 -37.30 -12.95 18.06
N ARG A 303 -37.94 -13.57 17.07
CA ARG A 303 -39.41 -13.58 16.93
C ARG A 303 -40.07 -14.67 17.80
N SER A 304 -39.33 -15.30 18.72
CA SER A 304 -39.85 -16.40 19.56
C SER A 304 -40.93 -15.97 20.55
N GLY A 305 -41.11 -14.66 20.76
CA GLY A 305 -42.16 -14.06 21.59
C GLY A 305 -43.42 -13.62 20.86
N LEU A 306 -43.49 -13.69 19.52
CA LEU A 306 -44.65 -13.24 18.75
C LEU A 306 -45.66 -14.38 18.56
N GLU A 307 -46.93 -14.11 18.85
CA GLU A 307 -48.04 -15.05 18.65
C GLU A 307 -48.91 -14.66 17.45
N LEU A 308 -49.44 -15.66 16.76
CA LEU A 308 -50.41 -15.48 15.67
C LEU A 308 -51.84 -15.42 16.23
N ALA A 309 -52.54 -14.31 15.99
CA ALA A 309 -53.96 -14.18 16.23
C ALA A 309 -54.71 -13.90 14.92
N ILE A 310 -55.77 -14.67 14.68
CA ILE A 310 -56.70 -14.43 13.58
C ILE A 310 -57.98 -13.85 14.18
N LEU A 311 -58.31 -12.62 13.80
CA LEU A 311 -59.42 -11.85 14.34
C LEU A 311 -60.52 -11.67 13.28
N PRO A 312 -61.67 -12.36 13.40
CA PRO A 312 -62.80 -12.14 12.50
C PRO A 312 -63.49 -10.80 12.81
N LEU A 313 -63.87 -10.08 11.76
CA LEU A 313 -64.59 -8.81 11.82
C LEU A 313 -66.06 -9.01 11.42
N GLN A 314 -66.99 -8.32 12.08
CA GLN A 314 -68.43 -8.45 11.87
C GLN A 314 -69.02 -7.33 11.03
N GLN A 315 -68.51 -6.10 11.16
CA GLN A 315 -69.08 -4.90 10.54
C GLN A 315 -68.02 -4.00 9.90
N ALA A 316 -66.83 -3.89 10.48
CA ALA A 316 -65.77 -3.03 9.98
C ALA A 316 -64.94 -3.71 8.87
N ARG A 317 -64.45 -2.92 7.91
CA ARG A 317 -63.50 -3.39 6.90
C ARG A 317 -62.13 -3.64 7.51
N SER A 318 -61.48 -4.73 7.14
CA SER A 318 -60.16 -5.12 7.65
C SER A 318 -59.09 -4.05 7.40
N SER A 319 -59.14 -3.38 6.25
CA SER A 319 -58.24 -2.28 5.90
C SER A 319 -58.41 -1.05 6.81
N THR A 320 -59.65 -0.71 7.19
CA THR A 320 -59.93 0.36 8.15
C THR A 320 -59.44 -0.01 9.54
N VAL A 321 -59.68 -1.24 9.98
CA VAL A 321 -59.24 -1.72 11.30
C VAL A 321 -57.71 -1.78 11.37
N GLU A 322 -57.04 -2.26 10.32
CA GLU A 322 -55.58 -2.28 10.20
C GLU A 322 -54.98 -0.89 10.37
N ALA A 323 -55.53 0.13 9.68
CA ALA A 323 -55.06 1.50 9.77
C ALA A 323 -55.19 2.06 11.19
N VAL A 324 -56.33 1.85 11.85
CA VAL A 324 -56.58 2.32 13.22
C VAL A 324 -55.69 1.62 14.23
N VAL A 325 -55.50 0.30 14.10
CA VAL A 325 -54.62 -0.44 15.01
C VAL A 325 -53.17 0.01 14.86
N ARG A 326 -52.69 0.20 13.61
CA ARG A 326 -51.34 0.74 13.37
C ARG A 326 -51.20 2.14 13.96
N GLU A 327 -52.18 3.02 13.76
CA GLU A 327 -52.14 4.38 14.28
C GLU A 327 -52.08 4.40 15.82
N ILE A 328 -52.86 3.57 16.51
CA ILE A 328 -52.92 3.58 17.97
C ILE A 328 -51.69 2.91 18.60
N ILE A 329 -51.27 1.75 18.07
CA ILE A 329 -50.21 0.98 18.71
C ILE A 329 -48.82 1.51 18.33
N VAL A 330 -48.58 1.79 17.04
CA VAL A 330 -47.27 2.30 16.58
C VAL A 330 -47.02 3.74 17.04
N ALA A 331 -48.07 4.58 17.17
CA ALA A 331 -47.89 5.93 17.74
C ALA A 331 -47.63 5.91 19.25
N ARG A 332 -48.06 4.87 19.98
CA ARG A 332 -47.80 4.72 21.42
C ARG A 332 -46.37 4.30 21.69
N ASP A 333 -45.83 3.43 20.84
CA ASP A 333 -44.43 3.00 20.90
C ASP A 333 -43.92 2.59 19.50
N PRO A 334 -43.10 3.43 18.83
CA PRO A 334 -42.59 3.15 17.50
C PRO A 334 -41.54 2.02 17.46
N GLY A 335 -41.10 1.51 18.62
CA GLY A 335 -40.15 0.39 18.71
C GLY A 335 -40.78 -1.00 18.71
N ARG A 336 -42.11 -1.12 18.71
CA ARG A 336 -42.81 -2.42 18.78
C ARG A 336 -42.94 -3.09 17.41
N GLU A 337 -42.54 -4.35 17.34
CA GLU A 337 -42.66 -5.18 16.13
C GLU A 337 -44.06 -5.82 16.05
N ILE A 338 -44.89 -5.33 15.13
CA ILE A 338 -46.25 -5.82 14.94
C ILE A 338 -46.52 -5.98 13.45
N ILE A 339 -46.88 -7.19 13.04
CA ILE A 339 -47.25 -7.50 11.66
C ILE A 339 -48.77 -7.64 11.60
N ILE A 340 -49.42 -6.82 10.79
CA ILE A 340 -50.87 -6.82 10.60
C ILE A 340 -51.15 -6.92 9.12
N SER A 341 -52.04 -7.86 8.75
CA SER A 341 -52.55 -8.02 7.39
C SER A 341 -54.07 -8.19 7.45
N GLY A 342 -54.80 -7.24 6.88
CA GLY A 342 -56.24 -7.36 6.64
C GLY A 342 -56.56 -7.94 5.27
N ASP A 343 -57.61 -8.75 5.19
CA ASP A 343 -58.26 -9.11 3.94
C ASP A 343 -59.76 -8.73 3.99
N ASP A 344 -60.14 -7.75 3.17
CA ASP A 344 -61.50 -7.19 3.11
C ASP A 344 -62.49 -8.17 2.49
N ASP A 345 -62.05 -9.11 1.67
CA ASP A 345 -62.92 -10.12 1.05
C ASP A 345 -63.33 -11.20 2.07
N SER A 346 -62.42 -11.54 2.99
CA SER A 346 -62.69 -12.52 4.05
C SER A 346 -63.15 -11.90 5.37
N ASN A 347 -63.10 -10.58 5.53
CA ASN A 347 -63.35 -9.86 6.79
C ASN A 347 -62.50 -10.40 7.95
N MET A 348 -61.24 -10.71 7.67
CA MET A 348 -60.30 -11.26 8.65
C MET A 348 -59.12 -10.31 8.82
N LEU A 349 -58.67 -10.15 10.06
CA LEU A 349 -57.43 -9.47 10.40
C LEU A 349 -56.45 -10.48 11.00
N VAL A 350 -55.33 -10.70 10.31
CA VAL A 350 -54.25 -11.56 10.79
C VAL A 350 -53.19 -10.68 11.46
N VAL A 351 -52.87 -11.00 12.72
CA VAL A 351 -51.97 -10.22 13.56
C VAL A 351 -50.88 -11.14 14.11
N PHE A 352 -49.63 -10.71 14.01
CA PHE A 352 -48.46 -11.32 14.63
C PHE A 352 -47.82 -10.29 15.56
N ALA A 353 -47.90 -10.50 16.87
CA ALA A 353 -47.46 -9.55 17.89
C ALA A 353 -47.17 -10.26 19.24
N GLU A 354 -46.54 -9.58 20.19
CA GLU A 354 -46.37 -10.09 21.55
C GLU A 354 -47.73 -10.32 22.24
N PRO A 355 -47.85 -11.24 23.22
CA PRO A 355 -49.11 -11.55 23.89
C PRO A 355 -49.80 -10.34 24.51
N GLU A 356 -49.04 -9.41 25.12
CA GLU A 356 -49.55 -8.17 25.71
C GLU A 356 -50.18 -7.27 24.64
N ASP A 357 -49.52 -7.12 23.49
CA ASP A 357 -50.00 -6.32 22.37
C ASP A 357 -51.21 -6.96 21.69
N LEU A 358 -51.26 -8.28 21.59
CA LEU A 358 -52.44 -8.98 21.09
C LEU A 358 -53.68 -8.73 21.94
N GLU A 359 -53.55 -8.60 23.27
CA GLU A 359 -54.67 -8.25 24.13
C GLU A 359 -55.19 -6.83 23.85
N ASP A 360 -54.28 -5.87 23.68
CA ASP A 360 -54.60 -4.49 23.33
C ASP A 360 -55.24 -4.39 21.93
N ILE A 361 -54.68 -5.08 20.95
CA ILE A 361 -55.22 -5.15 19.58
C ILE A 361 -56.62 -5.77 19.59
N ARG A 362 -56.84 -6.88 20.29
CA ARG A 362 -58.18 -7.50 20.43
C ARG A 362 -59.20 -6.55 21.06
N ARG A 363 -58.78 -5.66 21.96
CA ARG A 363 -59.66 -4.66 22.56
C ARG A 363 -60.02 -3.56 21.57
N ILE A 364 -59.04 -3.00 20.86
CA ILE A 364 -59.25 -1.97 19.84
C ILE A 364 -60.13 -2.50 18.71
N VAL A 365 -59.82 -3.69 18.19
CA VAL A 365 -60.59 -4.32 17.10
C VAL A 365 -62.06 -4.47 17.48
N ARG A 366 -62.37 -4.91 18.71
CA ARG A 366 -63.76 -5.02 19.18
C ARG A 366 -64.48 -3.68 19.25
N GLU A 367 -63.80 -2.61 19.65
CA GLU A 367 -64.40 -1.28 19.75
C GLU A 367 -64.66 -0.67 18.35
N VAL A 368 -63.72 -0.86 17.43
CA VAL A 368 -63.84 -0.39 16.04
C VAL A 368 -64.89 -1.20 15.27
N ASP A 369 -64.95 -2.51 15.47
CA ASP A 369 -65.89 -3.41 14.76
C ASP A 369 -67.34 -3.32 15.26
N THR A 370 -67.57 -2.74 16.45
CA THR A 370 -68.93 -2.49 16.98
C THR A 370 -69.42 -1.07 16.73
N THR A 371 -68.51 -0.15 16.43
CA THR A 371 -68.85 1.23 16.07
C THR A 371 -69.26 1.26 14.61
N SER A 372 -70.51 0.90 14.33
CA SER A 372 -71.11 1.14 13.02
C SER A 372 -71.00 2.63 12.72
N ALA A 373 -70.27 2.96 11.65
CA ALA A 373 -70.14 4.31 11.13
C ALA A 373 -71.49 4.76 10.56
N ASP A 374 -72.40 5.17 11.44
CA ASP A 374 -73.60 5.91 11.08
C ASP A 374 -73.51 7.29 11.76
N LEU A 375 -72.58 8.12 11.26
CA LEU A 375 -72.64 9.55 11.51
C LEU A 375 -73.83 10.08 10.68
N PRO A 376 -74.93 10.57 11.28
CA PRO A 376 -76.08 11.02 10.53
C PRO A 376 -75.71 12.26 9.70
N VAL A 377 -75.65 12.11 8.38
CA VAL A 377 -75.57 13.25 7.46
C VAL A 377 -76.92 13.97 7.49
N ARG A 378 -76.96 15.16 8.11
CA ARG A 378 -78.11 16.07 8.02
C ARG A 378 -77.85 17.11 6.93
N THR A 379 -78.55 16.99 5.81
CA THR A 379 -78.56 18.04 4.78
C THR A 379 -79.50 19.15 5.21
N LEU A 380 -78.94 20.30 5.58
CA LEU A 380 -79.70 21.53 5.81
C LEU A 380 -79.82 22.27 4.47
N LYS A 381 -81.04 22.43 3.96
CA LYS A 381 -81.30 23.29 2.80
C LYS A 381 -81.26 24.74 3.28
N LEU A 382 -80.33 25.52 2.75
CA LEU A 382 -80.26 26.96 3.00
C LEU A 382 -81.36 27.64 2.18
N GLU A 383 -82.35 28.27 2.82
CA GLU A 383 -83.40 29.02 2.12
C GLU A 383 -82.98 30.45 1.75
N HIS A 384 -81.93 30.98 2.38
CA HIS A 384 -81.53 32.39 2.24
C HIS A 384 -80.02 32.62 2.06
N ALA A 385 -79.23 31.59 1.75
CA ALA A 385 -77.80 31.74 1.44
C ALA A 385 -77.33 30.65 0.49
N ASP A 386 -76.36 30.98 -0.37
CA ASP A 386 -75.63 30.00 -1.18
C ASP A 386 -74.43 29.47 -0.39
N ALA A 387 -74.26 28.15 -0.41
CA ALA A 387 -73.05 27.52 0.12
C ALA A 387 -71.89 27.78 -0.86
N GLN A 388 -70.74 28.23 -0.34
CA GLN A 388 -69.50 28.40 -1.10
C GLN A 388 -68.57 27.21 -0.94
#